data_AF-A0A4P8WPG8-F1
#
_entry.id   AF-A0A4P8WPG8-F1
#
_cell.length_a   1.000
_cell.length_b   1.000
_cell.length_c   1.000
_cell.angle_alpha   90.00
_cell.angle_beta   90.00
_cell.angle_gamma   90.00
#
_symmetry.space_group_name_H-M   'P 1'
#
loop_
_entity.id
_entity.type
_entity.pdbx_description
1 polymer ?
#
loop_
_entity_poly.entity_id
_entity_poly.type
_entity_poly.pdbx_seq_one_letter_code
_entity_poly.pdbx_strand_id
1 'polypeptide(L)'
;MGRLNRRNHDPDDLVDELTDVGILSKHQSQAVVYFEIKDDPEKDARSLFDISEKELEDERERANDMIEAAETTINVSKSDMGIEERIEKLHEDGVLLETEAKAYVHSERADESTLVDMVKRPPSDIKSDKETAKERIKQCYDLAYFLDEHAGIEIY
;
A
#
# COMPACT_ATOMS: atom_id res chain seq x y z
N MET A 1 -16.33 -6.53 -25.10
CA MET A 1 -15.12 -7.09 -25.76
C MET A 1 -13.92 -6.51 -25.04
N GLY A 2 -13.51 -7.12 -23.94
CA GLY A 2 -12.31 -6.71 -23.19
C GLY A 2 -11.08 -7.15 -23.98
N ARG A 3 -10.21 -6.21 -24.32
CA ARG A 3 -8.91 -6.53 -24.91
C ARG A 3 -8.07 -7.16 -23.79
N LEU A 4 -7.78 -8.45 -23.91
CA LEU A 4 -6.74 -9.11 -23.10
C LEU A 4 -5.43 -8.35 -23.32
N ASN A 5 -5.05 -7.55 -22.33
CA ASN A 5 -3.80 -6.82 -22.33
C ASN A 5 -2.69 -7.82 -21.95
N ARG A 6 -2.30 -8.65 -22.91
CA ARG A 6 -1.21 -9.61 -22.74
C ARG A 6 0.11 -8.85 -22.68
N ARG A 7 0.60 -8.62 -21.47
CA ARG A 7 1.98 -8.21 -21.24
C ARG A 7 2.71 -9.41 -20.65
N ASN A 8 3.67 -9.97 -21.39
CA ASN A 8 4.63 -10.93 -20.84
C ASN A 8 5.49 -10.18 -19.82
N HIS A 9 5.11 -10.23 -18.55
CA HIS A 9 5.99 -9.85 -17.46
C HIS A 9 6.48 -11.11 -16.78
N ASP A 10 7.78 -11.17 -16.52
CA ASP A 10 8.33 -12.21 -15.66
C ASP A 10 7.68 -12.08 -14.27
N PRO A 11 7.17 -13.16 -13.66
CA PRO A 11 6.64 -13.12 -12.30
C PRO A 11 7.60 -12.49 -11.29
N ASP A 12 8.91 -12.70 -11.41
CA ASP A 12 9.89 -12.09 -10.52
C ASP A 12 9.99 -10.58 -10.73
N ASP A 13 9.86 -10.09 -11.98
CA ASP A 13 9.84 -8.65 -12.27
C ASP A 13 8.62 -7.98 -11.60
N LEU A 14 7.44 -8.62 -11.68
CA LEU A 14 6.23 -8.10 -11.02
C LEU A 14 6.36 -8.09 -9.49
N VAL A 15 6.99 -9.12 -8.92
CA VAL A 15 7.26 -9.18 -7.48
C VAL A 15 8.19 -8.05 -7.06
N ASP A 16 9.25 -7.80 -7.82
CA ASP A 16 10.21 -6.75 -7.51
C ASP A 16 9.57 -5.36 -7.68
N GLU A 17 8.80 -5.12 -8.75
CA GLU A 17 8.04 -3.88 -8.95
C GLU A 17 7.06 -3.62 -7.79
N LEU A 18 6.32 -4.64 -7.36
CA LEU A 18 5.36 -4.53 -6.25
C LEU A 18 6.06 -4.33 -4.90
N THR A 19 7.21 -4.97 -4.69
CA THR A 19 8.02 -4.80 -3.49
C THR A 19 8.62 -3.40 -3.41
N ASP A 20 9.04 -2.84 -4.56
CA ASP A 20 9.61 -1.49 -4.67
C ASP A 20 8.59 -0.38 -4.35
N VAL A 21 7.29 -0.67 -4.41
CA VAL A 21 6.25 0.23 -3.88
C VAL A 21 6.44 0.47 -2.37
N GLY A 22 6.93 -0.53 -1.63
CA GLY A 22 7.31 -0.39 -0.22
C GLY A 22 6.18 -0.57 0.80
N ILE A 23 5.00 -1.03 0.37
CA ILE A 23 3.89 -1.41 1.27
C ILE A 23 3.95 -2.90 1.64
N LEU A 24 4.22 -3.74 0.65
CA LEU A 24 4.28 -5.18 0.79
C LEU A 24 5.73 -5.65 0.90
N SER A 25 5.96 -6.68 1.71
CA SER A 25 7.23 -7.42 1.69
C SER A 25 7.36 -8.25 0.41
N LYS A 26 8.57 -8.76 0.13
CA LYS A 26 8.80 -9.62 -1.05
C LYS A 26 7.91 -10.88 -1.03
N HIS A 27 7.72 -11.53 0.12
CA HIS A 27 6.87 -12.71 0.20
C HIS A 27 5.38 -12.39 0.04
N GLN A 28 4.91 -11.26 0.58
CA GLN A 28 3.55 -10.77 0.34
C GLN A 28 3.34 -10.44 -1.14
N SER A 29 4.33 -9.82 -1.78
CA SER A 29 4.29 -9.51 -3.21
C SER A 29 4.23 -10.78 -4.07
N GLN A 30 5.00 -11.82 -3.72
CA GLN A 30 4.91 -13.14 -4.34
C GLN A 30 3.51 -13.75 -4.19
N ALA A 31 2.89 -13.63 -3.02
CA ALA A 31 1.54 -14.12 -2.79
C ALA A 31 0.51 -13.39 -3.66
N VAL A 32 0.58 -12.06 -3.74
CA VAL A 32 -0.30 -11.25 -4.59
C VAL A 32 -0.11 -11.60 -6.07
N VAL A 33 1.13 -11.68 -6.55
CA VAL A 33 1.41 -12.05 -7.95
C VAL A 33 0.90 -13.46 -8.26
N TYR A 34 1.08 -14.41 -7.33
CA TYR A 34 0.63 -15.79 -7.51
C TYR A 34 -0.89 -15.97 -7.51
N PHE A 35 -1.60 -15.31 -6.59
CA PHE A 35 -3.05 -15.54 -6.38
C PHE A 35 -3.97 -14.55 -7.08
N GLU A 36 -3.54 -13.30 -7.27
CA GLU A 36 -4.41 -12.22 -7.75
C GLU A 36 -4.09 -11.78 -9.18
N ILE A 37 -2.84 -11.98 -9.63
CA ILE A 37 -2.39 -11.56 -10.96
C ILE A 37 -2.26 -12.75 -11.91
N LYS A 38 -1.66 -13.86 -11.47
CA LYS A 38 -1.40 -15.03 -12.32
C LYS A 38 -2.67 -15.80 -12.69
N ASP A 39 -2.88 -16.00 -14.00
CA ASP A 39 -3.95 -16.82 -14.58
C ASP A 39 -3.46 -18.16 -15.19
N ASP A 40 -2.22 -18.59 -14.90
CA ASP A 40 -1.68 -19.86 -15.41
C ASP A 40 -1.76 -20.97 -14.35
N PRO A 41 -2.73 -21.91 -14.43
CA PRO A 41 -2.85 -23.02 -13.49
C PRO A 41 -1.76 -24.09 -13.63
N GLU A 42 -0.92 -24.06 -14.68
CA GLU A 42 0.09 -25.09 -14.93
C GLU A 42 1.39 -24.87 -14.16
N LYS A 43 1.69 -23.65 -13.73
CA LYS A 43 2.88 -23.34 -12.91
C LYS A 43 2.55 -23.26 -11.42
N ASP A 44 3.09 -24.18 -10.63
CA ASP A 44 2.93 -24.15 -9.18
C ASP A 44 3.88 -23.15 -8.50
N ALA A 45 3.55 -22.73 -7.28
CA ALA A 45 4.33 -21.74 -6.52
C ALA A 45 5.82 -22.12 -6.36
N ARG A 46 6.11 -23.42 -6.21
CA ARG A 46 7.48 -23.90 -6.05
C ARG A 46 8.30 -23.68 -7.31
N SER A 47 7.70 -23.89 -8.49
CA SER A 47 8.36 -23.69 -9.77
C SER A 47 8.61 -22.21 -10.08
N LEU A 48 7.79 -21.31 -9.55
CA LEU A 48 7.92 -19.87 -9.81
C LEU A 48 8.84 -19.17 -8.82
N PHE A 49 8.67 -19.42 -7.53
CA PHE A 49 9.27 -18.60 -6.47
C PHE A 49 10.09 -19.40 -5.46
N ASP A 50 10.29 -20.71 -5.70
CA ASP A 50 10.96 -21.66 -4.80
C ASP A 50 10.39 -21.68 -3.35
N ILE A 51 9.11 -21.34 -3.20
CA ILE A 51 8.36 -21.31 -1.94
C ILE A 51 7.14 -22.24 -2.02
N SER A 52 6.66 -22.74 -0.89
CA SER A 52 5.45 -23.57 -0.91
C SER A 52 4.17 -22.74 -1.05
N GLU A 53 3.13 -23.30 -1.67
CA GLU A 53 1.82 -22.65 -1.77
C GLU A 53 1.24 -22.32 -0.39
N LYS A 54 1.42 -23.22 0.58
CA LYS A 54 0.97 -23.00 1.95
C LYS A 54 1.60 -21.76 2.58
N GLU A 55 2.91 -21.55 2.37
CA GLU A 55 3.58 -20.34 2.84
C GLU A 55 3.06 -19.09 2.12
N LEU A 56 2.74 -19.19 0.83
CA LEU A 56 2.09 -18.07 0.11
C LEU A 56 0.66 -17.80 0.58
N GLU A 57 -0.11 -18.82 0.96
CA GLU A 57 -1.46 -18.62 1.52
C GLU A 57 -1.42 -17.80 2.83
N ASP A 58 -0.48 -18.13 3.72
CA ASP A 58 -0.28 -17.39 4.97
C ASP A 58 0.15 -15.93 4.69
N GLU A 59 0.99 -15.71 3.68
CA GLU A 59 1.42 -14.36 3.28
C GLU A 59 0.33 -13.60 2.49
N ARG A 60 -0.57 -14.30 1.80
CA ARG A 60 -1.71 -13.71 1.09
C ARG A 60 -2.67 -13.02 2.06
N GLU A 61 -3.00 -13.66 3.19
CA GLU A 61 -3.87 -13.05 4.20
C GLU A 61 -3.28 -11.72 4.69
N ARG A 62 -1.99 -11.71 5.03
CA ARG A 62 -1.30 -10.49 5.45
C ARG A 62 -1.20 -9.45 4.34
N ALA A 63 -1.02 -9.88 3.09
CA ALA A 63 -0.99 -8.97 1.95
C ALA A 63 -2.35 -8.30 1.75
N ASN A 64 -3.44 -9.06 1.89
CA ASN A 64 -4.80 -8.54 1.80
C ASN A 64 -5.10 -7.51 2.88
N ASP A 65 -4.71 -7.77 4.13
CA ASP A 65 -4.85 -6.80 5.22
C ASP A 65 -4.13 -5.48 4.91
N MET A 66 -2.91 -5.57 4.35
CA MET A 66 -2.13 -4.38 3.96
C MET A 66 -2.72 -3.64 2.76
N ILE A 67 -3.31 -4.38 1.80
CA ILE A 67 -4.01 -3.79 0.66
C ILE A 67 -5.27 -3.06 1.13
N GLU A 68 -6.08 -3.68 2.00
CA GLU A 68 -7.27 -3.05 2.59
C GLU A 68 -6.90 -1.79 3.40
N ALA A 69 -5.81 -1.84 4.16
CA ALA A 69 -5.30 -0.68 4.89
C ALA A 69 -4.84 0.45 3.95
N ALA A 70 -4.21 0.10 2.82
CA ALA A 70 -3.80 1.08 1.80
C ALA A 70 -5.02 1.73 1.12
N GLU A 71 -6.05 0.95 0.77
CA GLU A 71 -7.30 1.46 0.23
C GLU A 71 -8.03 2.37 1.21
N THR A 72 -8.10 1.96 2.48
CA THR A 72 -8.67 2.79 3.56
C THR A 72 -7.90 4.09 3.71
N THR A 73 -6.57 4.04 3.71
CA THR A 73 -5.70 5.22 3.74
C THR A 73 -6.02 6.17 2.59
N ILE A 74 -6.16 5.67 1.36
CA ILE A 74 -6.55 6.47 0.19
C ILE A 74 -7.93 7.11 0.40
N ASN A 75 -8.93 6.32 0.80
CA ASN A 75 -10.30 6.79 0.96
C ASN A 75 -10.41 7.87 2.05
N VAL A 76 -9.76 7.66 3.20
CA VAL A 76 -9.72 8.61 4.31
C VAL A 76 -8.88 9.84 3.95
N SER A 77 -7.83 9.70 3.14
CA SER A 77 -7.06 10.85 2.64
C SER A 77 -7.89 11.78 1.74
N LYS A 78 -8.92 11.26 1.06
CA LYS A 78 -9.81 12.04 0.18
C LYS A 78 -11.11 12.50 0.84
N SER A 79 -11.41 12.04 2.04
CA SER A 79 -12.71 12.26 2.67
C SER A 79 -12.82 13.64 3.34
N ASP A 80 -14.04 14.18 3.38
CA ASP A 80 -14.38 15.44 4.07
C ASP A 80 -14.68 15.24 5.57
N MET A 81 -14.08 14.21 6.18
CA MET A 81 -14.32 13.83 7.57
C MET A 81 -13.80 14.87 8.57
N GLY A 82 -14.28 14.79 9.81
CA GLY A 82 -13.74 15.59 10.91
C GLY A 82 -12.24 15.30 11.13
N ILE A 83 -11.47 16.29 11.62
CA ILE A 83 -10.01 16.16 11.81
C ILE A 83 -9.67 14.93 12.67
N GLU A 84 -10.27 14.85 13.86
CA GLU A 84 -9.98 13.77 14.82
C GLU A 84 -10.35 12.41 14.25
N GLU A 85 -11.53 12.30 13.61
CA GLU A 85 -11.99 11.06 12.98
C GLU A 85 -11.07 10.62 11.82
N ARG A 86 -10.54 11.59 11.05
CA ARG A 86 -9.61 11.31 9.96
C ARG A 86 -8.25 10.85 10.47
N ILE A 87 -7.77 11.43 11.58
CA ILE A 87 -6.52 11.00 12.24
C ILE A 87 -6.68 9.59 12.80
N GLU A 88 -7.77 9.32 13.51
CA GLU A 88 -8.08 8.01 14.09
C GLU A 88 -8.08 6.94 13.02
N LYS A 89 -8.84 7.13 11.93
CA LYS A 89 -8.89 6.13 10.83
C LYS A 89 -7.57 5.96 10.08
N LEU A 90 -6.82 7.04 9.84
CA LEU A 90 -5.50 6.92 9.20
C LEU A 90 -4.50 6.15 10.08
N HIS A 91 -4.72 6.12 11.39
CA HIS A 91 -3.89 5.41 12.34
C HIS A 91 -4.33 3.96 12.60
N GLU A 92 -5.62 3.74 12.86
CA GLU A 92 -6.16 2.43 13.24
C GLU A 92 -6.22 1.47 12.05
N ASP A 93 -6.77 1.96 10.93
CA ASP A 93 -7.02 1.16 9.74
C ASP A 93 -6.04 1.49 8.61
N GLY A 94 -5.17 2.49 8.81
CA GLY A 94 -4.29 3.00 7.78
C GLY A 94 -2.84 2.56 7.91
N VAL A 95 -2.04 2.93 6.91
CA VAL A 95 -0.61 2.63 6.88
C VAL A 95 0.20 3.61 7.75
N LEU A 96 -0.43 4.62 8.35
CA LEU A 96 0.26 5.70 9.06
C LEU A 96 0.36 5.46 10.57
N LEU A 97 1.47 5.89 11.17
CA LEU A 97 1.52 6.07 12.61
C LEU A 97 0.63 7.25 13.05
N GLU A 98 0.14 7.22 14.29
CA GLU A 98 -0.71 8.30 14.83
C GLU A 98 -0.06 9.69 14.67
N THR A 99 1.27 9.75 14.86
CA THR A 99 2.06 10.98 14.71
C THR A 99 2.14 11.47 13.27
N GLU A 100 2.28 10.54 12.32
CA GLU A 100 2.29 10.81 10.87
C GLU A 100 0.91 11.29 10.41
N ALA A 101 -0.16 10.62 10.86
CA ALA A 101 -1.54 11.02 10.59
C ALA A 101 -1.85 12.42 11.12
N LYS A 102 -1.48 12.72 12.38
CA LYS A 102 -1.62 14.07 12.98
C LYS A 102 -0.86 15.12 12.18
N ALA A 103 0.41 14.85 11.85
CA ALA A 103 1.23 15.79 11.09
C ALA A 103 0.65 16.03 9.70
N TYR A 104 0.18 14.99 9.02
CA TYR A 104 -0.45 15.08 7.71
C TYR A 104 -1.72 15.94 7.75
N VAL A 105 -2.72 15.54 8.55
CA VAL A 105 -4.06 16.17 8.58
C VAL A 105 -4.00 17.61 9.07
N HIS A 106 -3.26 17.90 10.14
CA HIS A 106 -3.18 19.27 10.65
C HIS A 106 -2.46 20.19 9.66
N SER A 107 -1.46 19.69 8.93
CA SER A 107 -0.66 20.52 8.02
C SER A 107 -1.39 21.00 6.77
N GLU A 108 -2.59 20.47 6.51
CA GLU A 108 -3.48 20.98 5.47
C GLU A 108 -4.22 22.26 5.90
N ARG A 109 -4.27 22.55 7.21
CA ARG A 109 -5.09 23.63 7.78
C ARG A 109 -4.31 24.67 8.57
N ALA A 110 -3.13 24.33 9.04
CA ALA A 110 -2.30 25.16 9.90
C ALA A 110 -0.93 25.43 9.26
N ASP A 111 -0.43 26.65 9.43
CA ASP A 111 0.97 26.98 9.17
C ASP A 111 1.88 26.31 10.22
N GLU A 112 3.18 26.26 9.93
CA GLU A 112 4.16 25.54 10.75
C GLU A 112 4.20 25.99 12.22
N SER A 113 3.92 27.28 12.51
CA SER A 113 3.90 27.77 13.89
C SER A 113 2.68 27.26 14.66
N THR A 114 1.51 27.26 14.02
CA THR A 114 0.27 26.71 14.57
C THR A 114 0.35 25.19 14.75
N LEU A 115 1.07 24.49 13.86
CA LEU A 115 1.28 23.04 13.96
C LEU A 115 2.06 22.63 15.20
N VAL A 116 3.08 23.41 15.58
CA VAL A 116 3.88 23.14 16.79
C VAL A 116 3.01 23.19 18.03
N ASP A 117 2.09 24.17 18.12
CA ASP A 117 1.18 24.30 19.25
C ASP A 117 0.13 23.18 19.30
N MET A 118 -0.34 22.71 18.14
CA MET A 118 -1.32 21.63 18.05
C MET A 118 -0.73 20.25 18.35
N VAL A 119 0.42 19.92 17.74
CA VAL A 119 1.07 18.61 17.84
C VAL A 119 2.01 18.52 19.04
N LYS A 120 2.41 19.67 19.62
CA LYS A 120 3.30 19.79 20.79
C LYS A 120 4.64 19.09 20.62
N ARG A 121 5.21 19.18 19.42
CA ARG A 121 6.47 18.54 19.03
C ARG A 121 7.38 19.49 18.24
N PRO A 122 8.69 19.21 18.14
CA PRO A 122 9.61 20.03 17.36
C PRO A 122 9.19 20.16 15.89
N PRO A 123 9.37 21.33 15.24
CA PRO A 123 9.04 21.52 13.82
C PRO A 123 9.73 20.51 12.89
N SER A 124 10.98 20.14 13.20
CA SER A 124 11.75 19.15 12.45
C SER A 124 11.05 17.80 12.39
N ASP A 125 10.50 17.36 13.52
CA ASP A 125 9.86 16.06 13.66
C ASP A 125 8.51 16.08 12.93
N ILE A 126 7.73 17.16 13.09
CA ILE A 126 6.46 17.35 12.40
C ILE A 126 6.67 17.34 10.87
N LYS A 127 7.74 18.00 10.40
CA LYS A 127 8.09 18.01 8.98
C LYS A 127 8.44 16.61 8.49
N SER A 128 9.30 15.91 9.22
CA SER A 128 9.69 14.53 8.89
C SER A 128 8.47 13.61 8.82
N ASP A 129 7.62 13.64 9.84
CA ASP A 129 6.41 12.81 9.92
C ASP A 129 5.43 13.13 8.79
N LYS A 130 5.30 14.41 8.42
CA LYS A 130 4.50 14.84 7.27
C LYS A 130 5.06 14.32 5.95
N GLU A 131 6.38 14.38 5.75
CA GLU A 131 7.03 13.87 4.53
C GLU A 131 6.85 12.36 4.43
N THR A 132 7.08 11.62 5.53
CA THR A 132 6.83 10.18 5.61
C THR A 132 5.36 9.84 5.33
N ALA A 133 4.41 10.58 5.92
CA ALA A 133 2.98 10.35 5.69
C ALA A 133 2.60 10.52 4.21
N LYS A 134 3.13 11.56 3.56
CA LYS A 134 2.89 11.81 2.13
C LYS A 134 3.48 10.71 1.26
N GLU A 135 4.68 10.24 1.60
CA GLU A 135 5.31 9.13 0.90
C GLU A 135 4.47 7.86 1.03
N ARG A 136 4.06 7.49 2.24
CA ARG A 136 3.20 6.32 2.48
C ARG A 136 1.86 6.40 1.75
N ILE A 137 1.20 7.57 1.77
CA ILE A 137 -0.03 7.78 1.01
C ILE A 137 0.23 7.61 -0.49
N LYS A 138 1.34 8.14 -1.02
CA LYS A 138 1.73 7.94 -2.43
C LYS A 138 1.94 6.45 -2.73
N GLN A 139 2.65 5.73 -1.86
CA GLN A 139 2.88 4.29 -2.01
C GLN A 139 1.56 3.50 -1.99
N CYS A 140 0.57 3.91 -1.20
CA CYS A 140 -0.78 3.33 -1.27
C CYS A 140 -1.40 3.51 -2.66
N TYR A 141 -1.30 4.71 -3.25
CA TYR A 141 -1.77 4.94 -4.63
C TYR A 141 -1.01 4.13 -5.67
N ASP A 142 0.31 4.04 -5.54
CA ASP A 142 1.16 3.28 -6.45
C ASP A 142 0.80 1.78 -6.38
N LEU A 143 0.53 1.25 -5.17
CA LEU A 143 0.02 -0.12 -4.96
C LEU A 143 -1.35 -0.32 -5.63
N ALA A 144 -2.30 0.57 -5.38
CA ALA A 144 -3.63 0.46 -5.97
C ALA A 144 -3.59 0.56 -7.50
N TYR A 145 -2.71 1.42 -8.05
CA TYR A 145 -2.50 1.54 -9.49
C TYR A 145 -1.88 0.27 -10.07
N PHE A 146 -0.88 -0.32 -9.40
CA PHE A 146 -0.29 -1.59 -9.81
C PHE A 146 -1.33 -2.70 -9.86
N LEU A 147 -2.15 -2.84 -8.81
CA LEU A 147 -3.20 -3.84 -8.76
C LEU A 147 -4.27 -3.63 -9.86
N ASP A 148 -4.70 -2.39 -10.11
CA ASP A 148 -5.66 -2.09 -11.19
C ASP A 148 -5.05 -2.34 -12.59
N GLU A 149 -3.78 -2.01 -12.80
CA GLU A 149 -3.08 -2.23 -14.07
C GLU A 149 -2.90 -3.72 -14.37
N HIS A 150 -2.66 -4.53 -13.33
CA HIS A 150 -2.32 -5.95 -13.45
C HIS A 150 -3.47 -6.92 -13.10
N ALA A 151 -4.61 -6.43 -12.62
CA ALA A 151 -5.78 -7.26 -12.34
C ALA A 151 -6.25 -8.00 -13.61
N GLY A 152 -6.21 -9.33 -13.56
CA GLY A 152 -6.68 -10.20 -14.64
C GLY A 152 -5.74 -10.29 -15.86
N ILE A 153 -4.43 -10.05 -15.69
CA ILE A 153 -3.41 -10.29 -16.74
C ILE A 153 -2.92 -11.74 -16.71
N GLU A 154 -2.98 -12.44 -17.85
CA GLU A 154 -2.35 -13.76 -18.02
C GLU A 154 -0.80 -13.64 -17.98
N ILE A 155 -0.13 -14.30 -17.02
CA ILE A 155 1.34 -14.41 -16.95
C ILE A 155 1.76 -15.81 -17.45
N TYR A 156 2.57 -15.87 -18.53
CA TYR A 156 3.02 -17.11 -19.19
C TYR A 156 4.53 -17.36 -19.03
#